data_AF-A0A2V8Q4Y6-F1
#
_entry.id   AF-A0A2V8Q4Y6-F1
#
_cell.length_a   1.000
_cell.length_b   1.000
_cell.length_c   1.000
_cell.angle_alpha   90.00
_cell.angle_beta   90.00
_cell.angle_gamma   90.00
#
_symmetry.space_group_name_H-M   'P 1'
#
loop_
_entity.id
_entity.type
_entity.pdbx_description
1 polymer ?
#
loop_
_entity_poly.entity_id
_entity_poly.type
_entity_poly.pdbx_seq_one_letter_code
_entity_poly.pdbx_strand_id
1 'polypeptide(L)'
;NAGNVLSASDRANAIALFGSAPDTTNVTARAQALRQVAENQNLATAEFNRAFVLMQFFGYLRRNPNDLPDSDYTGYEFWLNKLNQFNGNYNAAEMVKAFIVSTEYRQRFGP
;
A
#
# COMPACT_ATOMS: atom_id res chain seq x y z
N ASN A 1 -3.64 -7.03 -3.03
CA ASN A 1 -2.44 -7.88 -3.18
C ASN A 1 -1.22 -6.97 -2.97
N ALA A 2 -0.41 -7.22 -1.95
CA ALA A 2 0.65 -6.30 -1.49
C ALA A 2 1.91 -6.24 -2.40
N GLY A 3 1.86 -6.83 -3.59
CA GLY A 3 2.88 -6.60 -4.63
C GLY A 3 4.19 -7.35 -4.42
N ASN A 4 4.11 -8.67 -4.25
CA ASN A 4 5.29 -9.56 -4.10
C ASN A 4 6.25 -9.09 -2.98
N VAL A 5 5.66 -8.86 -1.81
CA VAL A 5 6.27 -8.38 -0.55
C VAL A 5 7.59 -9.07 -0.19
N LEU A 6 7.66 -10.38 -0.37
CA LEU A 6 8.80 -11.18 0.06
C LEU A 6 9.84 -11.26 -1.06
N SER A 7 11.07 -10.88 -0.73
CA SER A 7 12.22 -11.18 -1.57
C SER A 7 12.42 -12.70 -1.69
N ALA A 8 13.25 -13.12 -2.65
CA ALA A 8 13.63 -14.53 -2.78
C ALA A 8 14.28 -15.06 -1.48
N SER A 9 15.11 -14.22 -0.84
CA SER A 9 15.76 -14.54 0.43
C SER A 9 14.76 -14.63 1.59
N ASP A 10 13.79 -13.71 1.67
CA ASP A 10 12.74 -13.78 2.70
C ASP A 10 11.94 -15.08 2.59
N ARG A 11 11.60 -15.45 1.34
CA ARG A 11 10.89 -16.70 1.06
C ARG A 11 11.72 -17.92 1.45
N ALA A 12 13.01 -17.93 1.11
CA ALA A 12 13.91 -19.03 1.48
C ALA A 12 14.04 -19.17 3.01
N ASN A 13 14.18 -18.05 3.72
CA ASN A 13 14.21 -18.03 5.19
C ASN A 13 12.90 -18.56 5.79
N ALA A 14 11.75 -18.16 5.25
CA ALA A 14 10.46 -18.64 5.71
C ALA A 14 10.28 -20.16 5.48
N ILE A 15 10.80 -20.69 4.37
CA ILE A 15 10.83 -22.13 4.09
C ILE A 15 11.77 -22.85 5.07
N ALA A 16 12.94 -22.27 5.35
CA ALA A 16 13.93 -22.86 6.26
C ALA A 16 13.40 -23.02 7.70
N LEU A 17 12.43 -22.20 8.14
CA LEU A 17 11.75 -22.37 9.43
C LEU A 17 11.03 -23.73 9.56
N PHE A 18 10.64 -24.35 8.44
CA PHE A 18 10.05 -25.67 8.40
C PHE A 18 11.09 -26.80 8.25
N GLY A 19 12.38 -26.49 8.11
CA GLY A 19 13.43 -27.49 7.89
C GLY A 19 13.64 -28.49 9.04
N SER A 20 13.24 -28.13 10.26
CA SER A 20 13.22 -29.02 11.44
C SER A 20 11.81 -29.45 11.85
N ALA A 21 10.78 -29.03 11.10
CA ALA A 21 9.40 -29.37 11.39
C ALA A 21 9.05 -30.77 10.83
N PRO A 22 8.27 -31.59 11.55
CA PRO A 22 7.81 -32.88 11.04
C PRO A 22 6.96 -32.75 9.76
N ASP A 23 6.17 -31.67 9.69
CA ASP A 23 5.33 -31.31 8.56
C ASP A 23 4.96 -29.81 8.61
N THR A 24 4.16 -29.37 7.65
CA THR A 24 3.68 -27.98 7.54
C THR A 24 2.65 -27.59 8.59
N THR A 25 2.16 -28.52 9.42
CA THR A 25 1.20 -28.23 10.50
C THR A 25 1.88 -27.72 11.77
N ASN A 26 3.22 -27.79 11.86
CA ASN A 26 4.00 -27.30 12.98
C ASN A 26 3.66 -25.83 13.31
N VAL A 27 3.02 -25.63 14.46
CA VAL A 27 2.49 -24.32 14.87
C VAL A 27 3.60 -23.30 15.08
N THR A 28 4.75 -23.70 15.61
CA THR A 28 5.90 -22.81 15.85
C THR A 28 6.46 -22.29 14.53
N ALA A 29 6.72 -23.18 13.56
CA ALA A 29 7.22 -22.79 12.25
C ALA A 29 6.23 -21.87 11.51
N ARG A 30 4.92 -22.17 11.59
CA ARG A 30 3.87 -21.31 11.03
C ARG A 30 3.82 -19.92 11.69
N ALA A 31 3.91 -19.85 13.02
CA ALA A 31 3.87 -18.59 13.74
C ALA A 31 5.09 -17.72 13.42
N GLN A 32 6.28 -18.32 13.33
CA GLN A 32 7.50 -17.62 12.94
C GLN A 32 7.45 -17.14 11.49
N ALA A 33 7.01 -17.99 10.55
CA ALA A 33 6.86 -17.62 9.16
C ALA A 33 5.85 -16.47 8.99
N LEU A 34 4.70 -16.55 9.67
CA LEU A 34 3.70 -15.47 9.64
C LEU A 34 4.27 -14.16 10.20
N ARG A 35 4.98 -14.22 11.33
CA ARG A 35 5.62 -13.04 11.93
C ARG A 35 6.62 -12.42 10.97
N GLN A 36 7.47 -13.21 10.32
CA GLN A 36 8.46 -12.72 9.35
C GLN A 36 7.80 -11.97 8.19
N VAL A 37 6.65 -12.44 7.71
CA VAL A 37 5.88 -11.74 6.66
C VAL A 37 5.24 -10.46 7.20
N ALA A 38 4.62 -10.53 8.38
CA ALA A 38 3.92 -9.40 8.99
C ALA A 38 4.86 -8.23 9.36
N GLU A 39 6.09 -8.55 9.77
CA GLU A 39 7.12 -7.57 10.14
C GLU A 39 7.99 -7.15 8.93
N ASN A 40 7.68 -7.64 7.72
CA ASN A 40 8.47 -7.32 6.55
C ASN A 40 8.33 -5.83 6.15
N GLN A 41 9.45 -5.13 6.03
CA GLN A 41 9.45 -3.70 5.70
C GLN A 41 8.80 -3.39 4.34
N ASN A 42 8.88 -4.28 3.35
CA ASN A 42 8.22 -4.07 2.07
C ASN A 42 6.70 -4.12 2.22
N LEU A 43 6.17 -4.98 3.11
CA LEU A 43 4.74 -5.01 3.43
C LEU A 43 4.33 -3.69 4.07
N ALA A 44 5.07 -3.27 5.09
CA ALA A 44 4.81 -2.03 5.80
C ALA A 44 4.81 -0.83 4.85
N THR A 45 5.81 -0.71 3.98
CA THR A 45 5.90 0.36 2.98
C THR A 45 4.75 0.29 1.96
N ALA A 46 4.42 -0.90 1.46
CA ALA A 46 3.35 -1.07 0.47
C ALA A 46 1.97 -0.69 1.03
N GLU A 47 1.66 -1.13 2.26
CA GLU A 47 0.40 -0.79 2.92
C GLU A 47 0.36 0.67 3.37
N PHE A 48 1.49 1.22 3.83
CA PHE A 48 1.60 2.64 4.14
C PHE A 48 1.31 3.52 2.91
N ASN A 49 1.92 3.20 1.75
CA ASN A 49 1.68 3.96 0.53
C ASN A 49 0.21 3.90 0.10
N ARG A 50 -0.43 2.73 0.17
CA ARG A 50 -1.87 2.57 -0.07
C ARG A 50 -2.72 3.44 0.85
N ALA A 51 -2.47 3.33 2.16
CA ALA A 51 -3.18 4.11 3.16
C ALA A 51 -2.95 5.62 3.00
N PHE A 52 -1.73 6.03 2.63
CA PHE A 52 -1.38 7.42 2.38
C PHE A 52 -2.18 8.00 1.20
N VAL A 53 -2.27 7.29 0.08
CA VAL A 53 -3.10 7.72 -1.06
C VAL A 53 -4.57 7.80 -0.65
N LEU A 54 -5.08 6.79 0.05
CA LEU A 54 -6.47 6.76 0.51
C LEU A 54 -6.79 7.97 1.41
N MET A 55 -5.87 8.32 2.31
CA MET A 55 -6.02 9.49 3.18
C MET A 55 -6.17 10.80 2.38
N GLN A 56 -5.54 10.92 1.21
CA GLN A 56 -5.73 12.12 0.36
C GLN A 56 -7.16 12.26 -0.16
N PHE A 57 -7.79 11.15 -0.56
CA PHE A 57 -9.20 11.15 -0.98
C PHE A 57 -10.12 11.53 0.18
N PHE A 58 -9.89 10.97 1.36
CA PHE A 58 -10.69 11.28 2.55
C PHE A 58 -10.48 12.71 3.05
N GLY A 59 -9.24 13.16 3.13
CA GLY A 59 -8.87 14.46 3.68
C GLY A 59 -9.22 15.63 2.77
N TYR A 60 -8.93 15.52 1.47
CA TYR A 60 -9.16 16.60 0.52
C TYR A 60 -10.52 16.49 -0.17
N LEU A 61 -10.89 15.30 -0.69
CA LEU A 61 -12.11 15.15 -1.50
C LEU A 61 -13.33 14.71 -0.69
N ARG A 62 -13.13 14.29 0.57
CA ARG A 62 -14.19 13.85 1.50
C ARG A 62 -15.08 12.74 0.91
N ARG A 63 -14.48 11.79 0.18
CA ARG A 63 -15.18 10.66 -0.45
C ARG A 63 -14.26 9.45 -0.59
N ASN A 64 -14.83 8.26 -0.84
CA ASN A 64 -14.04 7.11 -1.26
C ASN A 64 -13.54 7.31 -2.70
N PRO A 65 -12.41 6.68 -3.08
CA PRO A 65 -11.86 6.87 -4.43
C PRO A 65 -12.78 6.41 -5.57
N ASN A 66 -13.69 5.48 -5.28
CA ASN A 66 -14.64 4.91 -6.23
C ASN A 66 -16.07 5.44 -6.07
N ASP A 67 -16.28 6.45 -5.22
CA ASP A 67 -17.55 7.17 -5.14
C ASP A 67 -17.67 8.15 -6.32
N LEU A 68 -18.91 8.44 -6.74
CA LEU A 68 -19.20 9.43 -7.77
C LEU A 68 -18.44 10.75 -7.51
N PRO A 69 -17.90 11.40 -8.55
CA PRO A 69 -18.12 11.16 -9.98
C PRO A 69 -17.34 9.97 -10.57
N ASP A 70 -16.40 9.40 -9.83
CA ASP A 70 -15.70 8.20 -10.25
C ASP A 70 -16.59 6.95 -10.04
N SER A 71 -16.33 5.88 -10.80
CA SER A 71 -17.05 4.59 -10.64
C SER A 71 -16.09 3.40 -10.48
N ASP A 72 -14.80 3.69 -10.36
CA ASP A 72 -13.74 2.71 -10.23
C ASP A 72 -12.55 3.28 -9.41
N TYR A 73 -11.47 2.52 -9.32
CA TYR A 73 -10.26 2.91 -8.59
C TYR A 73 -9.15 3.46 -9.50
N THR A 74 -9.43 3.83 -10.75
CA THR A 74 -8.38 4.24 -11.70
C THR A 74 -7.57 5.43 -11.19
N GLY A 75 -8.23 6.45 -10.63
CA GLY A 75 -7.55 7.59 -10.02
C GLY A 75 -6.68 7.20 -8.82
N TYR A 76 -7.18 6.31 -7.95
CA TYR A 76 -6.42 5.79 -6.81
C TYR A 76 -5.18 5.01 -7.26
N GLU A 77 -5.34 4.08 -8.21
CA GLU A 77 -4.24 3.27 -8.74
C GLU A 77 -3.22 4.12 -9.50
N PHE A 78 -3.66 5.14 -10.24
CA PHE A 78 -2.76 6.12 -10.86
C PHE A 78 -1.86 6.78 -9.81
N TRP A 79 -2.45 7.29 -8.74
CA TRP A 79 -1.73 7.97 -7.66
C TRP A 79 -0.83 7.03 -6.87
N LEU A 80 -1.29 5.81 -6.58
CA LEU A 80 -0.48 4.78 -5.93
C LEU A 80 0.73 4.40 -6.78
N ASN A 81 0.54 4.18 -8.08
CA ASN A 81 1.62 3.88 -9.02
C ASN A 81 2.62 5.04 -9.12
N LYS A 82 2.14 6.29 -9.20
CA LYS A 82 3.01 7.47 -9.22
C LYS A 82 3.81 7.58 -7.92
N LEU A 83 3.18 7.40 -6.75
CA LEU A 83 3.88 7.44 -5.46
C LEU A 83 4.97 6.36 -5.39
N ASN A 84 4.68 5.14 -5.85
CA ASN A 84 5.65 4.04 -5.89
C ASN A 84 6.81 4.31 -6.86
N GLN A 85 6.55 4.92 -8.03
CA GLN A 85 7.62 5.33 -8.97
C GLN A 85 8.60 6.33 -8.36
N PHE A 86 8.12 7.16 -7.42
CA PHE A 86 8.95 8.10 -6.66
C PHE A 86 9.39 7.54 -5.30
N ASN A 87 9.37 6.22 -5.11
CA ASN A 87 9.82 5.56 -3.87
C ASN A 87 9.14 6.09 -2.60
N GLY A 88 7.84 6.41 -2.66
CA GLY A 88 7.11 6.97 -1.52
C GLY A 88 7.32 8.47 -1.31
N ASN A 89 8.12 9.15 -2.13
CA ASN A 89 8.31 10.59 -2.04
C ASN A 89 7.10 11.33 -2.62
N TYR A 90 6.16 11.70 -1.75
CA TYR A 90 4.93 12.38 -2.12
C TYR A 90 5.16 13.79 -2.71
N ASN A 91 6.27 14.44 -2.36
CA ASN A 91 6.66 15.75 -2.93
C ASN A 91 7.09 15.59 -4.39
N ALA A 92 7.96 14.61 -4.67
CA ALA A 92 8.40 14.30 -6.03
C ALA A 92 7.24 13.77 -6.89
N ALA A 93 6.30 13.03 -6.29
CA ALA A 93 5.07 12.59 -6.95
C ALA A 93 4.05 13.74 -7.18
N GLU A 94 4.32 14.94 -6.66
CA GLU A 94 3.41 16.10 -6.65
C GLU A 94 2.00 15.78 -6.13
N MET A 95 1.89 14.80 -5.23
CA MET A 95 0.61 14.19 -4.87
C MET A 95 -0.31 15.18 -4.14
N VAL A 96 0.12 15.69 -2.99
CA VAL A 96 -0.70 16.60 -2.17
C VAL A 96 -1.12 17.85 -2.96
N LYS A 97 -0.17 18.42 -3.72
CA LYS A 97 -0.42 19.55 -4.60
C LYS A 97 -1.55 19.26 -5.60
N ALA A 98 -1.50 18.10 -6.26
CA ALA A 98 -2.50 17.73 -7.26
C ALA A 98 -3.91 17.59 -6.69
N PHE A 99 -4.07 17.07 -5.46
CA PHE A 99 -5.38 17.01 -4.81
C PHE A 99 -5.94 18.40 -4.50
N ILE A 100 -5.13 19.32 -3.95
CA ILE A 100 -5.56 20.69 -3.61
C ILE A 100 -5.89 21.52 -4.87
N VAL A 101 -5.13 21.35 -5.96
CA VAL A 101 -5.37 22.11 -7.20
C VAL A 101 -6.37 21.44 -8.14
N SER A 102 -6.85 20.24 -7.80
CA SER A 102 -7.84 19.52 -8.61
C SER A 102 -9.09 20.36 -8.81
N THR A 103 -9.70 20.22 -9.99
CA THR A 103 -10.97 20.90 -10.31
C THR A 103 -12.05 20.54 -9.30
N GLU A 104 -12.12 19.27 -8.89
CA GLU A 104 -13.09 18.81 -7.89
C GLU A 104 -12.90 19.51 -6.54
N TYR A 105 -11.68 19.53 -5.99
CA TYR A 105 -11.41 20.18 -4.71
C TYR A 105 -11.76 21.67 -4.77
N ARG A 106 -11.32 22.36 -5.83
CA ARG A 106 -11.58 23.80 -6.00
C ARG A 106 -13.07 24.12 -6.14
N GLN A 107 -13.82 23.33 -6.90
CA GLN A 107 -15.26 23.54 -7.08
C GLN A 107 -16.07 23.27 -5.81
N ARG A 108 -15.65 22.32 -4.98
CA ARG A 108 -16.40 21.91 -3.78
C ARG A 108 -15.97 22.67 -2.52
N PHE A 109 -14.69 23.01 -2.42
CA PHE A 109 -14.07 23.48 -1.17
C PHE A 109 -13.08 24.63 -1.36
N GLY A 110 -12.85 25.09 -2.60
CA GLY A 110 -12.01 26.26 -2.87
C GLY A 110 -12.72 27.58 -2.51
N PRO A 111 -11.96 28.69 -2.40
CA PRO A 111 -12.54 30.03 -2.22
C PRO A 111 -13.40 30.49 -3.39
#